data_AF-A0AA44Y4G1-F1
#
_entry.id   AF-A0AA44Y4G1-F1
#
_cell.length_a   1.000
_cell.length_b   1.000
_cell.length_c   1.000
_cell.angle_alpha   90.00
_cell.angle_beta   90.00
_cell.angle_gamma   90.00
#
_symmetry.space_group_name_H-M   'P 1'
#
loop_
_entity.id
_entity.type
_entity.pdbx_description
1 polymer ?
#
loop_
_entity_poly.entity_id
_entity_poly.type
_entity_poly.pdbx_seq_one_letter_code
_entity_poly.pdbx_strand_id
1 'polypeptide(L)'
;MSTTPLHAPIAADTLLERAARRIELLEQTANESTKAEFARKWLALAERCAAWFSSMPLSPELYREPGGAFRCTIETAFYAMRLAGGQKFGTNLPSEKRRRIEPQYNYGVFLAAICSRLDEPYRHFEIVRDADMQVWSPPVHGAVAPWLGASPYRVVRRATPLPVERMRTGMLAQQLIGSELLAGLDVEVLAEVFGAINPNPSPMDAESLRDGFKKAPWGC
;
A
#
# COMPACT_ATOMS: atom_id res chain seq x y z
N MET A 1 -24.65 21.00 19.57
CA MET A 1 -23.39 20.25 19.50
C MET A 1 -23.67 19.01 18.67
N SER A 2 -23.12 18.91 17.46
CA SER A 2 -23.35 17.74 16.61
C SER A 2 -22.52 16.57 17.15
N THR A 3 -23.18 15.53 17.65
CA THR A 3 -22.51 14.31 18.13
C THR A 3 -21.93 13.55 16.94
N THR A 4 -20.60 13.49 16.82
CA THR A 4 -19.95 12.69 15.78
C THR A 4 -20.34 11.23 15.93
N PRO A 5 -20.81 10.54 14.86
CA PRO A 5 -21.27 9.16 14.97
C PRO A 5 -20.17 8.21 15.41
N LEU A 6 -20.57 7.13 16.10
CA LEU A 6 -19.66 6.04 16.46
C LEU A 6 -19.58 5.02 15.32
N HIS A 7 -18.37 4.53 15.10
CA HIS A 7 -18.03 3.45 14.19
C HIS A 7 -17.56 2.24 14.98
N ALA A 8 -17.98 1.05 14.56
CA ALA A 8 -17.50 -0.20 15.12
C ALA A 8 -16.29 -0.72 14.32
N PRO A 9 -15.24 -1.24 14.96
CA PRO A 9 -14.18 -1.97 14.28
C PRO A 9 -14.74 -3.14 13.46
N ILE A 10 -14.12 -3.45 12.32
CA ILE A 10 -14.38 -4.70 11.58
C ILE A 10 -13.15 -5.60 11.72
N ALA A 11 -13.39 -6.88 11.98
CA ALA A 11 -12.35 -7.90 12.07
C ALA A 11 -11.66 -8.14 10.71
N ALA A 12 -10.37 -8.50 10.74
CA ALA A 12 -9.59 -8.73 9.54
C ALA A 12 -10.21 -9.81 8.64
N ASP A 13 -10.64 -10.93 9.21
CA ASP A 13 -11.27 -12.04 8.48
C ASP A 13 -12.51 -11.59 7.71
N THR A 14 -13.38 -10.78 8.32
CA THR A 14 -14.57 -10.23 7.66
C THR A 14 -14.20 -9.30 6.49
N LEU A 15 -13.11 -8.54 6.59
CA LEU A 15 -12.64 -7.70 5.48
C LEU A 15 -12.08 -8.57 4.36
N LEU A 16 -11.31 -9.60 4.69
CA LEU A 16 -10.75 -10.56 3.73
C LEU A 16 -11.86 -11.32 3.00
N GLU A 17 -12.89 -11.78 3.70
CA GLU A 17 -14.08 -12.41 3.11
C GLU A 17 -14.78 -11.49 2.10
N ARG A 18 -14.98 -10.21 2.44
CA ARG A 18 -15.55 -9.21 1.52
C ARG A 18 -14.68 -8.98 0.29
N ALA A 19 -13.37 -9.16 0.42
CA ALA A 19 -12.40 -9.02 -0.65
C ALA A 19 -12.03 -10.36 -1.33
N ALA A 20 -12.62 -11.49 -0.92
CA ALA A 20 -12.17 -12.83 -1.30
C ALA A 20 -12.02 -12.99 -2.81
N ARG A 21 -13.01 -12.53 -3.57
CA ARG A 21 -12.96 -12.61 -5.05
C ARG A 21 -11.77 -11.86 -5.66
N ARG A 22 -11.37 -10.72 -5.08
CA ARG A 22 -10.20 -9.96 -5.55
C ARG A 22 -8.90 -10.60 -5.09
N ILE A 23 -8.88 -11.21 -3.91
CA ILE A 23 -7.73 -11.96 -3.40
C ILE A 23 -7.48 -13.21 -4.25
N GLU A 24 -8.52 -13.93 -4.68
CA GLU A 24 -8.40 -15.04 -5.63
C GLU A 24 -7.79 -14.58 -6.97
N LEU A 25 -8.18 -13.41 -7.46
CA LEU A 25 -7.60 -12.84 -8.69
C LEU A 25 -6.16 -12.39 -8.48
N LEU A 26 -5.82 -11.86 -7.30
CA LEU A 26 -4.45 -11.54 -6.92
C LEU A 26 -3.57 -12.79 -6.90
N GLU A 27 -4.07 -13.91 -6.35
CA GLU A 27 -3.37 -15.21 -6.36
C GLU A 27 -3.02 -15.65 -7.78
N GLN A 28 -3.96 -15.51 -8.73
CA GLN A 28 -3.73 -15.82 -10.13
C GLN A 28 -2.65 -14.92 -10.77
N THR A 29 -2.64 -13.61 -10.43
CA THR A 29 -1.63 -12.68 -10.94
C THR A 29 -0.26 -12.81 -10.27
N ALA A 30 -0.24 -13.26 -9.01
CA ALA A 30 0.99 -13.51 -8.27
C ALA A 30 1.78 -14.67 -8.89
N ASN A 31 1.06 -15.67 -9.41
CA ASN A 31 1.62 -16.83 -10.11
C ASN A 31 2.72 -17.53 -9.29
N GLU A 32 2.49 -17.65 -7.99
CA GLU A 32 3.39 -18.36 -7.09
C GLU A 32 3.34 -19.87 -7.34
N SER A 33 4.46 -20.54 -7.08
CA SER A 33 4.58 -21.99 -7.29
C SER A 33 3.69 -22.81 -6.37
N THR A 34 3.33 -22.26 -5.20
CA THR A 34 2.47 -22.93 -4.21
C THR A 34 1.55 -21.95 -3.49
N LYS A 35 0.42 -22.46 -3.00
CA LYS A 35 -0.49 -21.70 -2.13
C LYS A 35 0.17 -21.24 -0.83
N ALA A 36 1.14 -22.02 -0.32
CA ALA A 36 1.87 -21.67 0.90
C ALA A 36 2.73 -20.42 0.69
N GLU A 37 3.40 -20.30 -0.46
CA GLU A 37 4.16 -19.09 -0.81
C GLU A 37 3.26 -17.88 -1.06
N PHE A 38 2.11 -18.09 -1.71
CA PHE A 38 1.09 -17.04 -1.82
C PHE A 38 0.65 -16.55 -0.44
N ALA A 39 0.30 -17.47 0.46
CA ALA A 39 -0.15 -17.15 1.80
C ALA A 39 0.92 -16.39 2.60
N ARG A 40 2.16 -16.90 2.59
CA ARG A 40 3.29 -16.36 3.33
C ARG A 40 3.67 -14.93 2.94
N LYS A 41 3.57 -14.57 1.67
CA LYS A 41 4.02 -13.28 1.15
C LYS A 41 2.88 -12.29 0.90
N TRP A 42 1.82 -12.74 0.25
CA TRP A 42 0.81 -11.87 -0.34
C TRP A 42 -0.42 -11.78 0.57
N LEU A 43 -0.95 -12.92 0.99
CA LEU A 43 -2.09 -12.96 1.90
C LEU A 43 -1.73 -12.36 3.27
N ALA A 44 -0.53 -12.66 3.77
CA ALA A 44 -0.01 -12.08 5.01
C ALA A 44 -0.04 -10.54 4.99
N LEU A 45 0.27 -9.91 3.85
CA LEU A 45 0.19 -8.46 3.71
C LEU A 45 -1.25 -7.95 3.58
N ALA A 46 -2.13 -8.69 2.92
CA ALA A 46 -3.56 -8.37 2.90
C ALA A 46 -4.16 -8.43 4.33
N GLU A 47 -3.81 -9.44 5.12
CA GLU A 47 -4.20 -9.57 6.53
C GLU A 47 -3.68 -8.40 7.38
N ARG A 48 -2.39 -8.05 7.24
CA ARG A 48 -1.80 -6.89 7.92
C ARG A 48 -2.48 -5.58 7.51
N CYS A 49 -2.83 -5.41 6.23
CA CYS A 49 -3.60 -4.25 5.76
C CYS A 49 -5.03 -4.22 6.32
N ALA A 50 -5.69 -5.38 6.44
CA ALA A 50 -7.01 -5.47 7.04
C ALA A 50 -6.97 -5.00 8.51
N ALA A 51 -5.93 -5.42 9.27
CA ALA A 51 -5.69 -4.93 10.62
C ALA A 51 -5.28 -3.44 10.64
N TRP A 52 -4.49 -2.99 9.66
CA TRP A 52 -4.06 -1.60 9.55
C TRP A 52 -5.23 -0.63 9.47
N PHE A 53 -6.23 -0.96 8.66
CA PHE A 53 -7.36 -0.09 8.38
C PHE A 53 -8.59 -0.38 9.22
N SER A 54 -8.82 -1.63 9.65
CA SER A 54 -10.09 -2.07 10.23
C SER A 54 -11.27 -1.53 9.41
N SER A 55 -12.20 -0.81 10.03
CA SER A 55 -13.36 -0.23 9.38
C SER A 55 -13.17 1.22 8.89
N MET A 56 -11.94 1.76 8.86
CA MET A 56 -11.70 3.14 8.43
C MET A 56 -12.12 3.40 6.97
N PRO A 57 -12.74 4.56 6.68
CA PRO A 57 -12.86 5.06 5.31
C PRO A 57 -11.48 5.48 4.79
N LEU A 58 -11.35 5.60 3.46
CA LEU A 58 -10.09 6.07 2.86
C LEU A 58 -9.96 7.59 2.95
N SER A 59 -10.91 8.32 2.38
CA SER A 59 -10.96 9.78 2.37
C SER A 59 -12.41 10.28 2.41
N PRO A 60 -12.63 11.59 2.60
CA PRO A 60 -13.99 12.16 2.60
C PRO A 60 -14.68 12.07 1.23
N GLU A 61 -13.92 11.93 0.15
CA GLU A 61 -14.40 11.93 -1.23
C GLU A 61 -14.50 10.52 -1.82
N LEU A 62 -13.58 9.61 -1.48
CA LEU A 62 -13.46 8.28 -2.07
C LEU A 62 -13.47 7.20 -0.99
N TYR A 63 -14.13 6.07 -1.29
CA TYR A 63 -14.24 4.90 -0.39
C TYR A 63 -14.62 5.29 1.05
N ARG A 64 -15.77 5.97 1.15
CA ARG A 64 -16.29 6.60 2.39
C ARG A 64 -17.00 5.60 3.30
N GLU A 65 -17.29 4.41 2.79
CA GLU A 65 -17.95 3.34 3.52
C GLU A 65 -17.02 2.71 4.58
N PRO A 66 -17.58 2.05 5.61
CA PRO A 66 -16.78 1.27 6.56
C PRO A 66 -15.94 0.19 5.87
N GLY A 67 -14.63 0.21 6.11
CA GLY A 67 -13.64 -0.68 5.46
C GLY A 67 -13.23 -0.23 4.05
N GLY A 68 -13.64 0.97 3.64
CA GLY A 68 -13.32 1.53 2.33
C GLY A 68 -11.81 1.67 2.06
N ALA A 69 -11.01 1.98 3.10
CA ALA A 69 -9.55 2.05 2.95
C ALA A 69 -8.96 0.69 2.55
N PHE A 70 -9.33 -0.39 3.24
CA PHE A 70 -8.89 -1.73 2.91
C PHE A 70 -9.34 -2.16 1.51
N ARG A 71 -10.60 -1.91 1.17
CA ARG A 71 -11.13 -2.22 -0.17
C ARG A 71 -10.33 -1.52 -1.27
N CYS A 72 -10.09 -0.22 -1.14
CA CYS A 72 -9.30 0.55 -2.10
C CYS A 72 -7.89 -0.02 -2.25
N THR A 73 -7.26 -0.40 -1.14
CA THR A 73 -5.91 -0.97 -1.14
C THR A 73 -5.84 -2.28 -1.92
N ILE A 74 -6.75 -3.23 -1.67
CA ILE A 74 -6.78 -4.51 -2.39
C ILE A 74 -7.12 -4.32 -3.88
N GLU A 75 -8.07 -3.43 -4.20
CA GLU A 75 -8.39 -3.07 -5.58
C GLU A 75 -7.17 -2.48 -6.30
N THR A 76 -6.45 -1.58 -5.64
CA THR A 76 -5.24 -0.93 -6.18
C THR A 76 -4.15 -1.97 -6.46
N ALA A 77 -3.90 -2.87 -5.51
CA ALA A 77 -2.95 -3.96 -5.67
C ALA A 77 -3.30 -4.85 -6.87
N PHE A 78 -4.57 -5.27 -6.99
CA PHE A 78 -5.02 -6.10 -8.09
C PHE A 78 -4.84 -5.42 -9.46
N TYR A 79 -5.29 -4.18 -9.60
CA TYR A 79 -5.17 -3.46 -10.87
C TYR A 79 -3.71 -3.17 -11.23
N ALA A 80 -2.86 -2.82 -10.26
CA ALA A 80 -1.44 -2.60 -10.50
C ALA A 80 -0.74 -3.87 -11.01
N MET A 81 -1.00 -5.03 -10.37
CA MET A 81 -0.44 -6.30 -10.81
C MET A 81 -0.93 -6.70 -12.20
N ARG A 82 -2.22 -6.50 -12.50
CA ARG A 82 -2.78 -6.80 -13.82
C ARG A 82 -2.13 -5.95 -14.93
N LEU A 83 -1.87 -4.67 -14.65
CA LEU A 83 -1.17 -3.78 -15.59
C LEU A 83 0.30 -4.18 -15.75
N ALA A 84 0.96 -4.57 -14.67
CA ALA A 84 2.34 -5.02 -14.66
C ALA A 84 2.55 -6.31 -15.46
N GLY A 85 1.58 -7.23 -15.47
CA GLY A 85 1.65 -8.46 -16.27
C GLY A 85 1.80 -8.24 -17.79
N GLY A 86 1.49 -7.04 -18.31
CA GLY A 86 1.72 -6.66 -19.70
C GLY A 86 3.06 -5.96 -19.97
N GLN A 87 3.86 -5.69 -18.93
CA GLN A 87 5.13 -4.96 -19.02
C GLN A 87 6.32 -5.92 -19.02
N LYS A 88 7.38 -5.58 -19.76
CA LYS A 88 8.65 -6.31 -19.71
C LYS A 88 9.57 -5.66 -18.68
N PHE A 89 9.93 -6.40 -17.64
CA PHE A 89 10.88 -5.93 -16.64
C PHE A 89 12.33 -6.22 -17.05
N GLY A 90 13.25 -5.34 -16.64
CA GLY A 90 14.70 -5.56 -16.83
C GLY A 90 15.12 -5.72 -18.29
N THR A 91 14.49 -5.01 -19.23
CA THR A 91 14.80 -5.07 -20.69
C THR A 91 16.26 -4.76 -21.01
N ASN A 92 16.93 -4.00 -20.15
CA ASN A 92 18.35 -3.64 -20.26
C ASN A 92 19.29 -4.63 -19.53
N LEU A 93 18.74 -5.64 -18.83
CA LEU A 93 19.53 -6.62 -18.08
C LEU A 93 19.85 -7.86 -18.93
N PRO A 94 21.00 -8.52 -18.71
CA PRO A 94 21.31 -9.82 -19.28
C PRO A 94 20.23 -10.86 -18.94
N SER A 95 20.02 -11.85 -19.81
CA SER A 95 18.95 -12.86 -19.69
C SER A 95 18.95 -13.60 -18.35
N GLU A 96 20.13 -13.92 -17.82
CA GLU A 96 20.27 -14.60 -16.52
C GLU A 96 19.79 -13.71 -15.35
N LYS A 97 20.27 -12.46 -15.29
CA LYS A 97 19.86 -11.49 -14.27
C LYS A 97 18.36 -11.17 -14.39
N ARG A 98 17.82 -11.08 -15.61
CA ARG A 98 16.39 -10.85 -15.86
C ARG A 98 15.51 -11.97 -15.31
N ARG A 99 15.85 -13.24 -15.57
CA ARG A 99 15.10 -14.40 -15.05
C ARG A 99 15.04 -14.42 -13.52
N ARG A 100 16.07 -13.92 -12.84
CA ARG A 100 16.11 -13.82 -11.37
C ARG A 100 15.27 -12.68 -10.82
N ILE A 101 15.24 -11.54 -11.50
CA ILE A 101 14.64 -10.30 -11.00
C ILE A 101 13.16 -10.14 -11.40
N GLU A 102 12.74 -10.71 -12.53
CA GLU A 102 11.37 -10.58 -13.03
C GLU A 102 10.29 -11.06 -12.02
N PRO A 103 10.44 -12.22 -11.34
CA PRO A 103 9.50 -12.60 -10.27
C PRO A 103 9.49 -11.63 -9.08
N GLN A 104 10.64 -11.00 -8.80
CA GLN A 104 10.77 -10.03 -7.71
C GLN A 104 10.05 -8.72 -8.04
N TYR A 105 10.07 -8.26 -9.29
CA TYR A 105 9.32 -7.08 -9.70
C TYR A 105 7.80 -7.29 -9.63
N ASN A 106 7.29 -8.49 -9.93
CA ASN A 106 5.86 -8.77 -9.76
C ASN A 106 5.44 -8.58 -8.29
N TYR A 107 6.22 -9.11 -7.36
CA TYR A 107 6.01 -8.90 -5.93
C TYR A 107 6.25 -7.44 -5.51
N GLY A 108 7.25 -6.78 -6.09
CA GLY A 108 7.53 -5.36 -5.85
C GLY A 108 6.39 -4.43 -6.24
N VAL A 109 5.72 -4.69 -7.38
CA VAL A 109 4.52 -3.95 -7.80
C VAL A 109 3.41 -4.08 -6.75
N PHE A 110 3.18 -5.30 -6.24
CA PHE A 110 2.22 -5.53 -5.17
C PHE A 110 2.59 -4.80 -3.88
N LEU A 111 3.84 -4.87 -3.44
CA LEU A 111 4.33 -4.15 -2.26
C LEU A 111 4.10 -2.64 -2.39
N ALA A 112 4.46 -2.07 -3.54
CA ALA A 112 4.26 -0.66 -3.79
C ALA A 112 2.77 -0.28 -3.78
N ALA A 113 1.94 -1.05 -4.47
CA ALA A 113 0.51 -0.78 -4.60
C ALA A 113 -0.23 -0.91 -3.26
N ILE A 114 0.04 -1.97 -2.50
CA ILE A 114 -0.66 -2.22 -1.23
C ILE A 114 -0.27 -1.18 -0.16
N CYS A 115 0.94 -0.62 -0.24
CA CYS A 115 1.46 0.33 0.74
C CYS A 115 1.22 1.81 0.39
N SER A 116 0.85 2.13 -0.85
CA SER A 116 0.84 3.52 -1.35
C SER A 116 -0.20 4.44 -0.69
N ARG A 117 -1.17 3.91 0.05
CA ARG A 117 -2.26 4.69 0.67
C ARG A 117 -2.36 4.48 2.18
N LEU A 118 -1.32 3.95 2.82
CA LEU A 118 -1.34 3.63 4.26
C LEU A 118 -1.59 4.84 5.16
N ASP A 119 -1.10 6.02 4.77
CA ASP A 119 -1.30 7.26 5.52
C ASP A 119 -2.55 8.04 5.11
N GLU A 120 -3.27 7.61 4.07
CA GLU A 120 -4.38 8.39 3.50
C GLU A 120 -5.50 8.66 4.51
N PRO A 121 -6.01 7.68 5.29
CA PRO A 121 -7.01 7.98 6.32
C PRO A 121 -6.50 8.96 7.38
N TYR A 122 -5.25 8.81 7.81
CA TYR A 122 -4.62 9.67 8.82
C TYR A 122 -4.49 11.13 8.35
N ARG A 123 -4.28 11.33 7.04
CA ARG A 123 -4.21 12.67 6.44
C ARG A 123 -5.53 13.42 6.51
N HIS A 124 -6.66 12.71 6.37
CA HIS A 124 -7.97 13.34 6.27
C HIS A 124 -8.77 13.33 7.58
N PHE A 125 -8.45 12.38 8.47
CA PHE A 125 -9.24 12.13 9.66
C PHE A 125 -8.40 12.07 10.94
N GLU A 126 -9.01 12.49 12.04
CA GLU A 126 -8.64 12.08 13.38
C GLU A 126 -9.52 10.91 13.79
N ILE A 127 -8.87 9.80 14.13
CA ILE A 127 -9.52 8.58 14.61
C ILE A 127 -9.42 8.59 16.12
N VAL A 128 -10.56 8.72 16.79
CA VAL A 128 -10.62 8.92 18.24
C VAL A 128 -11.27 7.69 18.87
N ARG A 129 -10.53 6.95 19.70
CA ARG A 129 -11.05 5.79 20.41
C ARG A 129 -12.04 6.25 21.48
N ASP A 130 -13.22 5.65 21.53
CA ASP A 130 -14.29 6.12 22.40
C ASP A 130 -14.03 5.83 23.88
N ALA A 131 -13.29 4.75 24.18
CA ALA A 131 -13.06 4.30 25.55
C ALA A 131 -12.28 5.31 26.41
N ASP A 132 -11.35 6.05 25.81
CA ASP A 132 -10.43 6.95 26.52
C ASP A 132 -10.15 8.25 25.78
N MET A 133 -10.84 8.49 24.66
CA MET A 133 -10.71 9.68 23.83
C MET A 133 -9.30 9.90 23.27
N GLN A 134 -8.45 8.88 23.25
CA GLN A 134 -7.13 8.98 22.63
C GLN A 134 -7.24 9.04 21.10
N VAL A 135 -6.33 9.79 20.49
CA VAL A 135 -6.24 9.93 19.03
C VAL A 135 -5.20 8.96 18.48
N TRP A 136 -5.58 8.21 17.45
CA TRP A 136 -4.68 7.30 16.76
C TRP A 136 -3.59 8.07 16.01
N SER A 137 -2.34 7.80 16.40
CA SER A 137 -1.13 8.13 15.65
C SER A 137 -0.49 6.87 15.04
N PRO A 138 -0.49 6.68 13.71
CA PRO A 138 0.08 5.49 13.06
C PRO A 138 1.57 5.25 13.39
N PRO A 139 2.47 6.26 13.43
CA PRO A 139 3.86 6.04 13.81
C PRO A 139 4.07 5.50 15.23
N VAL A 140 3.12 5.75 16.14
CA VAL A 140 3.21 5.36 17.56
C VAL A 140 2.49 4.05 17.81
N HIS A 141 1.28 3.91 17.28
CA HIS A 141 0.39 2.78 17.59
C HIS A 141 0.42 1.68 16.53
N GLY A 142 0.96 1.95 15.34
CA GLY A 142 0.87 1.05 14.20
C GLY A 142 -0.57 0.87 13.72
N ALA A 143 -0.93 -0.36 13.37
CA ALA A 143 -2.24 -0.72 12.86
C ALA A 143 -3.39 -0.30 13.78
N VAL A 144 -4.50 0.17 13.21
CA VAL A 144 -5.62 0.69 14.00
C VAL A 144 -6.35 -0.41 14.77
N ALA A 145 -6.48 -1.62 14.19
CA ALA A 145 -7.25 -2.70 14.81
C ALA A 145 -6.72 -3.13 16.19
N PRO A 146 -5.42 -3.47 16.37
CA PRO A 146 -4.91 -3.81 17.70
C PRO A 146 -4.98 -2.64 18.68
N TRP A 147 -4.86 -1.40 18.19
CA TRP A 147 -5.01 -0.22 19.04
C TRP A 147 -6.46 0.01 19.49
N LEU A 148 -7.45 -0.20 18.63
CA LEU A 148 -8.86 -0.10 18.98
C LEU A 148 -9.33 -1.25 19.88
N GLY A 149 -8.80 -2.45 19.68
CA GLY A 149 -9.40 -3.66 20.24
C GLY A 149 -10.86 -3.79 19.81
N ALA A 150 -11.76 -3.93 20.78
CA ALA A 150 -13.21 -3.96 20.53
C ALA A 150 -13.89 -2.59 20.69
N SER A 151 -13.15 -1.53 21.03
CA SER A 151 -13.73 -0.22 21.32
C SER A 151 -14.28 0.44 20.05
N PRO A 152 -15.50 0.99 20.10
CA PRO A 152 -15.98 1.92 19.08
C PRO A 152 -15.05 3.14 18.98
N TYR A 153 -15.16 3.85 17.87
CA TYR A 153 -14.35 5.04 17.62
C TYR A 153 -15.11 6.09 16.80
N ARG A 154 -14.60 7.31 16.82
CA ARG A 154 -15.12 8.45 16.05
C ARG A 154 -14.17 8.76 14.91
N VAL A 155 -14.75 9.17 13.78
CA VAL A 155 -14.00 9.68 12.64
C VAL A 155 -14.28 11.18 12.54
N VAL A 156 -13.31 12.00 12.90
CA VAL A 156 -13.41 13.45 12.84
C VAL A 156 -12.66 13.95 11.62
N ARG A 157 -13.36 14.58 10.68
CA ARG A 157 -12.71 15.17 9.49
C ARG A 157 -11.83 16.34 9.90
N ARG A 158 -10.58 16.35 9.44
CA ARG A 158 -9.71 17.52 9.57
C ARG A 158 -10.22 18.66 8.69
N ALA A 159 -10.21 19.89 9.21
CA ALA A 159 -10.56 21.07 8.41
C ALA A 159 -9.61 21.24 7.21
N THR A 160 -8.33 20.93 7.39
CA THR A 160 -7.32 20.88 6.34
C THR A 160 -6.62 19.53 6.39
N PRO A 161 -6.62 18.74 5.29
CA PRO A 161 -5.87 17.49 5.24
C PRO A 161 -4.37 17.72 5.45
N LEU A 162 -3.70 16.76 6.06
CA LEU A 162 -2.24 16.78 6.15
C LEU A 162 -1.61 16.69 4.74
N PRO A 163 -0.44 17.31 4.51
CA PRO A 163 0.27 17.19 3.24
C PRO A 163 0.63 15.74 2.95
N VAL A 164 0.83 15.42 1.67
CA VAL A 164 1.39 14.14 1.25
C VAL A 164 2.87 14.12 1.65
N GLU A 165 3.27 13.11 2.42
CA GLU A 165 4.64 12.98 2.91
C GLU A 165 5.18 11.58 2.60
N ARG A 166 6.07 11.47 1.60
CA ARG A 166 6.60 10.14 1.19
C ARG A 166 7.31 9.43 2.32
N MET A 167 8.06 10.16 3.12
CA MET A 167 8.78 9.62 4.28
C MET A 167 7.81 8.94 5.25
N ARG A 168 6.64 9.56 5.50
CA ARG A 168 5.61 8.99 6.37
C ARG A 168 5.09 7.70 5.77
N THR A 169 4.64 7.70 4.52
CA THR A 169 4.09 6.49 3.90
C THR A 169 5.14 5.37 3.80
N GLY A 170 6.39 5.69 3.47
CA GLY A 170 7.49 4.72 3.42
C GLY A 170 7.82 4.09 4.78
N MET A 171 7.81 4.89 5.86
CA MET A 171 7.99 4.38 7.22
C MET A 171 6.85 3.44 7.64
N LEU A 172 5.60 3.80 7.33
CA LEU A 172 4.45 2.94 7.62
C LEU A 172 4.47 1.67 6.76
N ALA A 173 4.95 1.76 5.52
CA ALA A 173 5.15 0.60 4.66
C ALA A 173 6.21 -0.34 5.25
N GLN A 174 7.35 0.17 5.71
CA GLN A 174 8.36 -0.65 6.39
C GLN A 174 7.78 -1.34 7.64
N GLN A 175 6.96 -0.64 8.43
CA GLN A 175 6.29 -1.19 9.60
C GLN A 175 5.27 -2.29 9.23
N LEU A 176 4.53 -2.11 8.15
CA LEU A 176 3.57 -3.09 7.66
C LEU A 176 4.26 -4.33 7.06
N ILE A 177 5.29 -4.13 6.25
CA ILE A 177 5.96 -5.19 5.49
C ILE A 177 6.88 -6.03 6.38
N GLY A 178 7.65 -5.39 7.25
CA GLY A 178 8.66 -6.08 8.06
C GLY A 178 9.89 -6.50 7.25
N SER A 179 11.01 -6.71 7.93
CA SER A 179 12.28 -7.09 7.30
C SER A 179 12.22 -8.47 6.64
N GLU A 180 11.41 -9.38 7.18
CA GLU A 180 11.28 -10.77 6.73
C GLU A 180 10.71 -10.90 5.32
N LEU A 181 9.81 -9.99 4.93
CA LEU A 181 9.21 -9.98 3.60
C LEU A 181 10.07 -9.22 2.57
N LEU A 182 11.09 -8.49 3.04
CA LEU A 182 12.03 -7.73 2.19
C LEU A 182 13.36 -8.48 1.96
N ALA A 183 13.78 -9.34 2.89
CA ALA A 183 15.13 -9.94 2.95
C ALA A 183 15.53 -10.76 1.70
N GLY A 184 14.58 -11.16 0.85
CA GLY A 184 14.84 -11.93 -0.37
C GLY A 184 14.89 -11.11 -1.66
N LEU A 185 14.70 -9.79 -1.58
CA LEU A 185 14.67 -8.92 -2.77
C LEU A 185 16.06 -8.34 -3.05
N ASP A 186 16.44 -8.31 -4.32
CA ASP A 186 17.61 -7.59 -4.83
C ASP A 186 17.49 -6.11 -4.43
N VAL A 187 18.62 -5.49 -4.05
CA VAL A 187 18.67 -4.10 -3.58
C VAL A 187 18.12 -3.11 -4.61
N GLU A 188 18.34 -3.37 -5.90
CA GLU A 188 17.77 -2.59 -7.01
C GLU A 188 16.23 -2.61 -6.98
N VAL A 189 15.64 -3.79 -6.76
CA VAL A 189 14.18 -3.95 -6.66
C VAL A 189 13.65 -3.23 -5.42
N LEU A 190 14.33 -3.36 -4.27
CA LEU A 190 13.94 -2.65 -3.05
C LEU A 190 13.93 -1.14 -3.24
N ALA A 191 14.97 -0.58 -3.88
CA ALA A 191 15.06 0.85 -4.15
C ALA A 191 13.89 1.33 -5.02
N GLU A 192 13.54 0.58 -6.07
CA GLU A 192 12.40 0.89 -6.94
C GLU A 192 11.06 0.76 -6.22
N VAL A 193 10.88 -0.28 -5.40
CA VAL A 193 9.65 -0.49 -4.60
C VAL A 193 9.42 0.69 -3.66
N PHE A 194 10.41 1.08 -2.87
CA PHE A 194 10.27 2.21 -1.95
C PHE A 194 10.16 3.55 -2.68
N GLY A 195 10.80 3.71 -3.85
CA GLY A 195 10.60 4.87 -4.72
C GLY A 195 9.19 4.96 -5.31
N ALA A 196 8.53 3.82 -5.53
CA ALA A 196 7.17 3.72 -6.07
C ALA A 196 6.06 3.82 -5.01
N ILE A 197 6.37 3.67 -3.72
CA ILE A 197 5.40 3.88 -2.64
C ILE A 197 5.08 5.37 -2.52
N ASN A 198 3.80 5.70 -2.71
CA ASN A 198 3.28 7.08 -2.68
C ASN A 198 4.04 8.00 -3.67
N PRO A 199 3.96 7.71 -4.99
CA PRO A 199 4.75 8.42 -5.98
C PRO A 199 4.34 9.89 -6.06
N ASN A 200 5.27 10.77 -6.45
CA ASN A 200 4.91 12.16 -6.74
C ASN A 200 3.81 12.17 -7.82
N PRO A 201 2.69 12.88 -7.64
CA PRO A 201 1.77 13.09 -8.74
C PRO A 201 2.37 14.02 -9.82
N SER A 202 3.55 14.60 -9.63
CA SER A 202 4.23 15.38 -10.68
C SER A 202 4.81 14.45 -11.75
N PRO A 203 4.18 14.31 -12.93
CA PRO A 203 4.66 13.43 -14.00
C PRO A 203 5.76 14.11 -14.84
N MET A 204 6.02 15.40 -14.58
CA MET A 204 6.86 16.29 -15.40
C MET A 204 8.34 15.90 -15.42
N ASP A 205 8.82 15.14 -14.43
CA ASP A 205 10.22 14.68 -14.42
C ASP A 205 10.42 13.35 -15.17
N ALA A 206 9.34 12.66 -15.58
CA ALA A 206 9.45 11.42 -16.34
C ALA A 206 9.80 11.65 -17.83
N GLU A 207 9.61 12.87 -18.35
CA GLU A 207 10.04 13.25 -19.70
C GLU A 207 11.55 13.51 -19.82
N SER A 208 12.24 13.81 -18.71
CA SER A 208 13.70 14.04 -18.69
C SER A 208 14.50 12.78 -19.10
N LEU A 209 13.92 11.58 -18.96
CA LEU A 209 14.54 10.32 -19.39
C LEU A 209 14.38 10.03 -20.89
N ARG A 210 13.59 10.81 -21.63
CA ARG A 210 13.46 10.69 -23.09
C ARG A 210 14.35 11.66 -23.87
N ASP A 211 14.80 12.74 -23.23
CA ASP A 211 15.66 13.76 -23.88
C ASP A 211 17.16 13.61 -23.58
N GLY A 212 17.56 12.66 -22.72
CA GLY A 212 18.97 12.37 -22.43
C GLY A 212 19.77 11.68 -23.56
N PHE A 213 19.16 11.47 -24.73
CA PHE A 213 19.78 10.79 -25.88
C PHE A 213 19.77 11.66 -27.15
N LYS A 214 20.08 12.96 -27.03
CA LYS A 214 20.49 13.80 -28.18
C LYS A 214 21.23 15.05 -27.73
N LYS A 215 22.55 14.91 -27.51
CA LYS A 215 23.64 15.77 -28.04
C LYS A 215 24.88 15.70 -27.14
N ALA A 216 25.83 14.86 -27.53
CA ALA A 216 27.23 15.29 -27.63
C ALA A 216 27.79 14.64 -28.90
N PRO A 217 28.28 15.44 -29.85
CA PRO A 217 29.72 15.37 -30.11
C PRO A 217 30.40 16.74 -30.36
N TRP A 218 31.55 16.92 -29.71
CA TRP A 218 32.81 17.61 -30.11
C TRP A 218 32.82 19.06 -30.64
N GLY A 219 33.75 19.87 -30.09
CA GLY A 219 34.55 20.81 -30.90
C GLY A 219 34.93 22.15 -30.24
N CYS A 220 36.23 22.29 -29.96
CA CYS A 220 37.01 23.44 -29.45
C CYS A 220 36.98 23.70 -27.93
#